data_AF-A0A367LSI4-F1
#
_entry.id   AF-A0A367LSI4-F1
#
_cell.length_a   1.000
_cell.length_b   1.000
_cell.length_c   1.000
_cell.angle_alpha   90.00
_cell.angle_beta   90.00
_cell.angle_gamma   90.00
#
_symmetry.space_group_name_H-M   'P 1'
#
loop_
_entity.id
_entity.type
_entity.pdbx_description
1 polymer ?
#
loop_
_entity_poly.entity_id
_entity_poly.type
_entity_poly.pdbx_seq_one_letter_code
_entity_poly.pdbx_strand_id
1 'polypeptide(L)'
;MILLIARHRLALPRIPIPLRAMASSSSAAITHEFLVIIPDKPGSQAKRKQIRPLTRALLNSLPVDDDPSSLDFAGSALVCRAQSENHARSLLAEDIYSTEGVWDLEKVVAAC
;
A
#
# COMPACT_ATOMS: atom_id res chain seq x y z
N MET A 1 -12.05 -27.21 -72.94
CA MET A 1 -13.08 -27.29 -71.89
C MET A 1 -12.39 -27.25 -70.53
N ILE A 2 -12.09 -26.04 -70.00
CA ILE A 2 -11.56 -25.81 -68.64
C ILE A 2 -12.19 -24.50 -68.12
N LEU A 3 -12.43 -24.51 -66.81
CA LEU A 3 -13.53 -23.95 -66.04
C LEU A 3 -13.38 -22.46 -65.66
N LEU A 4 -14.44 -21.65 -65.84
CA LEU A 4 -14.56 -20.30 -65.26
C LEU A 4 -15.04 -20.43 -63.81
N ILE A 5 -14.19 -20.14 -62.83
CA ILE A 5 -14.57 -20.19 -61.40
C ILE A 5 -15.22 -18.86 -61.02
N ALA A 6 -16.55 -18.87 -60.85
CA ALA A 6 -17.30 -17.75 -60.28
C ALA A 6 -17.01 -17.64 -58.77
N ARG A 7 -16.57 -16.45 -58.33
CA ARG A 7 -16.36 -16.13 -56.91
C ARG A 7 -17.72 -15.92 -56.24
N HIS A 8 -18.27 -16.95 -55.61
CA HIS A 8 -19.43 -16.79 -54.74
C HIS A 8 -19.00 -16.13 -53.41
N ARG A 9 -19.38 -14.85 -53.23
CA ARG A 9 -19.29 -14.16 -51.93
C ARG A 9 -20.31 -14.81 -50.98
N LEU A 10 -19.83 -15.55 -49.99
CA LEU A 10 -20.65 -15.98 -48.86
C LEU A 10 -20.84 -14.78 -47.92
N ALA A 11 -22.06 -14.25 -47.87
CA ALA A 11 -22.46 -13.26 -46.86
C ALA A 11 -22.84 -14.03 -45.58
N LEU A 12 -22.04 -13.86 -44.52
CA LEU A 12 -22.37 -14.43 -43.21
C LEU A 12 -23.41 -13.54 -42.50
N PRO A 13 -24.48 -14.12 -41.90
CA PRO A 13 -25.47 -13.35 -41.17
C PRO A 13 -24.87 -12.82 -39.86
N ARG A 14 -25.01 -11.50 -39.64
CA ARG A 14 -24.68 -10.85 -38.37
C ARG A 14 -25.80 -11.12 -37.37
N ILE A 15 -25.56 -12.02 -36.42
CA ILE A 15 -26.44 -12.25 -35.27
C ILE A 15 -26.13 -11.16 -34.23
N PRO A 16 -27.09 -10.30 -33.83
CA PRO A 16 -26.87 -9.38 -32.73
C PRO A 16 -26.95 -10.16 -31.41
N ILE A 17 -25.79 -10.44 -30.81
CA ILE A 17 -25.73 -10.95 -29.43
C ILE A 17 -26.13 -9.77 -28.52
N PRO A 18 -27.18 -9.88 -27.69
CA PRO A 18 -27.45 -8.87 -26.68
C PRO A 18 -26.35 -8.97 -25.62
N LEU A 19 -25.30 -8.14 -25.76
CA LEU A 19 -24.30 -7.97 -24.73
C LEU A 19 -24.95 -7.21 -23.56
N ARG A 20 -25.55 -7.94 -22.61
CA ARG A 20 -25.81 -7.37 -21.28
C ARG A 20 -24.45 -7.19 -20.60
N ALA A 21 -23.81 -6.05 -20.87
CA ALA A 21 -22.71 -5.56 -20.08
C ALA A 21 -23.26 -5.15 -18.71
N MET A 22 -23.18 -6.05 -17.73
CA MET A 22 -23.31 -5.67 -16.33
C MET A 22 -22.01 -4.96 -15.94
N ALA A 23 -22.01 -3.63 -16.00
CA ALA A 23 -20.99 -2.84 -15.33
C ALA A 23 -21.22 -3.01 -13.83
N SER A 24 -20.54 -3.97 -13.20
CA SER A 24 -20.36 -3.91 -11.75
C SER A 24 -19.58 -2.64 -11.49
N SER A 25 -20.22 -1.61 -10.94
CA SER A 25 -19.47 -0.56 -10.26
C SER A 25 -18.82 -1.23 -9.05
N SER A 26 -17.64 -1.81 -9.24
CA SER A 26 -16.68 -1.75 -8.16
C SER A 26 -16.47 -0.27 -7.94
N SER A 27 -17.21 0.30 -6.98
CA SER A 27 -16.74 1.48 -6.31
C SER A 27 -15.39 1.05 -5.75
N ALA A 28 -14.32 1.29 -6.51
CA ALA A 28 -12.98 1.26 -5.97
C ALA A 28 -13.08 2.21 -4.79
N ALA A 29 -13.10 1.65 -3.59
CA ALA A 29 -13.41 2.41 -2.40
C ALA A 29 -12.49 3.63 -2.40
N ILE A 30 -13.08 4.81 -2.28
CA ILE A 30 -12.31 6.06 -2.34
C ILE A 30 -11.24 5.96 -1.25
N THR A 31 -9.99 6.15 -1.66
CA THR A 31 -8.83 6.07 -0.77
C THR A 31 -8.19 7.44 -0.71
N HIS A 32 -7.80 7.83 0.50
CA HIS A 32 -7.08 9.05 0.80
C HIS A 32 -5.66 8.71 1.21
N GLU A 33 -4.75 9.66 1.05
CA GLU A 33 -3.38 9.57 1.52
C GLU A 33 -3.28 10.27 2.87
N PHE A 34 -2.82 9.55 3.89
CA PHE A 34 -2.62 10.06 5.23
C PHE A 34 -1.12 10.14 5.49
N LEU A 35 -0.61 11.31 5.89
CA LEU A 35 0.70 11.41 6.52
C LEU A 35 0.56 10.88 7.95
N VAL A 36 1.30 9.81 8.25
CA VAL A 36 1.28 9.13 9.53
C VAL A 36 2.62 9.31 10.22
N ILE A 37 2.59 9.80 11.45
CA ILE A 37 3.73 9.85 12.37
C ILE A 37 3.48 8.82 13.48
N ILE A 38 4.43 7.91 13.64
CA ILE A 38 4.32 6.75 14.52
C ILE A 38 5.53 6.75 15.46
N PRO A 39 5.35 7.11 16.74
CA PRO A 39 6.43 7.02 17.73
C PRO A 39 6.79 5.57 18.07
N ASP A 40 8.06 5.33 18.39
CA ASP A 40 8.47 4.08 19.04
C ASP A 40 8.14 4.13 20.55
N LYS A 41 7.86 2.97 21.14
CA LYS A 41 7.75 2.83 22.60
C LYS A 41 9.12 2.98 23.27
N PRO A 42 9.21 3.50 24.50
CA PRO A 42 10.46 3.54 25.26
C PRO A 42 11.13 2.16 25.37
N GLY A 43 12.42 2.08 25.09
CA GLY A 43 13.21 0.84 25.18
C GLY A 43 13.13 -0.09 23.95
N SER A 44 12.39 0.26 22.90
CA SER A 44 12.16 -0.61 21.73
C SER A 44 13.28 -0.61 20.70
N GLN A 45 14.31 0.22 20.90
CA GLN A 45 15.41 0.47 19.95
C GLN A 45 16.11 -0.82 19.49
N ALA A 46 16.49 -1.68 20.45
CA ALA A 46 17.20 -2.92 20.16
C ALA A 46 16.34 -3.83 19.27
N LYS A 47 15.06 -3.93 19.57
CA LYS A 47 14.13 -4.77 18.82
C LYS A 47 13.87 -4.23 17.41
N ARG A 48 13.73 -2.91 17.26
CA ARG A 48 13.64 -2.25 15.94
C ARG A 48 14.84 -2.59 15.06
N LYS A 49 16.05 -2.42 15.59
CA LYS A 49 17.31 -2.71 14.88
C LYS A 49 17.41 -4.17 14.44
N GLN A 50 16.88 -5.09 15.23
CA GLN A 50 16.79 -6.52 14.88
C GLN A 50 15.78 -6.77 13.76
N ILE A 51 14.62 -6.10 13.77
CA ILE A 51 13.54 -6.29 12.80
C ILE A 51 13.91 -5.71 11.43
N ARG A 52 14.27 -4.44 11.38
CA ARG A 52 14.74 -3.77 10.15
C ARG A 52 15.75 -2.66 10.50
N PRO A 53 17.05 -2.87 10.28
CA PRO A 53 18.08 -1.92 10.71
C PRO A 53 18.06 -0.57 9.99
N LEU A 54 17.50 -0.47 8.77
CA LEU A 54 17.60 0.72 7.92
C LEU A 54 16.32 1.00 7.10
N THR A 55 15.14 1.15 7.72
CA THR A 55 13.93 1.51 6.96
C THR A 55 13.02 2.50 7.67
N ARG A 56 12.49 3.46 6.88
CA ARG A 56 11.39 4.41 7.21
C ARG A 56 11.48 4.96 8.62
N ALA A 57 12.61 5.57 8.93
CA ALA A 57 12.97 6.02 10.26
C ALA A 57 12.75 7.52 10.44
N LEU A 58 12.19 7.88 11.59
CA LEU A 58 12.34 9.20 12.19
C LEU A 58 13.45 9.08 13.24
N LEU A 59 14.34 10.05 13.33
CA LEU A 59 15.48 10.04 14.27
C LEU A 59 15.29 11.13 15.34
N ASN A 60 15.73 10.85 16.57
CA ASN A 60 15.76 11.83 17.65
C ASN A 60 16.91 12.83 17.48
N SER A 61 18.02 12.38 16.90
CA SER A 61 19.24 13.18 16.67
C SER A 61 19.82 12.92 15.29
N LEU A 62 20.66 13.86 14.82
CA LEU A 62 21.44 13.66 13.60
C LEU A 62 22.46 12.52 13.81
N PRO A 63 22.66 11.63 12.83
CA PRO A 63 23.73 10.63 12.89
C PRO A 63 25.09 11.32 13.00
N VAL A 64 25.97 10.77 13.82
CA VAL A 64 27.36 11.26 13.97
C VAL A 64 28.29 10.62 12.93
N ASP A 65 27.91 9.43 12.45
CA ASP A 65 28.64 8.61 11.50
C ASP A 65 27.68 7.79 10.62
N ASP A 66 28.23 7.01 9.69
CA ASP A 66 27.48 6.14 8.78
C ASP A 66 27.18 4.74 9.37
N ASP A 67 27.39 4.50 10.67
CA ASP A 67 27.05 3.22 11.30
C ASP A 67 25.53 3.15 11.60
N PRO A 68 24.77 2.22 10.98
CA PRO A 68 23.35 2.08 11.27
C PRO A 68 23.07 1.68 12.73
N SER A 69 24.07 1.17 13.44
CA SER A 69 23.99 0.79 14.85
C SER A 69 23.96 2.01 15.79
N SER A 70 24.51 3.15 15.37
CA SER A 70 24.59 4.38 16.17
C SER A 70 23.31 5.23 16.08
N LEU A 71 22.40 4.90 15.15
CA LEU A 71 21.14 5.63 14.95
C LEU A 71 20.23 5.59 16.18
N ASP A 72 19.71 6.76 16.55
CA ASP A 72 18.72 6.97 17.61
C ASP A 72 17.32 7.17 17.00
N PHE A 73 16.51 6.11 16.98
CA PHE A 73 15.20 6.12 16.33
C PHE A 73 14.12 6.79 17.21
N ALA A 74 13.42 7.79 16.69
CA ALA A 74 12.23 8.35 17.32
C ALA A 74 10.96 7.56 16.97
N GLY A 75 10.97 6.89 15.81
CA GLY A 75 9.79 6.26 15.24
C GLY A 75 9.85 6.16 13.73
N SER A 76 8.69 6.34 13.10
CA SER A 76 8.51 6.27 11.66
C SER A 76 7.57 7.36 11.17
N ALA A 77 7.89 7.92 10.00
CA ALA A 77 6.98 8.78 9.24
C ALA A 77 6.69 8.12 7.89
N LEU A 78 5.43 7.98 7.53
CA LEU A 78 5.02 7.33 6.29
C LEU A 78 3.73 7.89 5.72
N VAL A 79 3.54 7.76 4.41
CA VAL A 79 2.24 7.97 3.77
C VAL A 79 1.49 6.64 3.74
N CYS A 80 0.27 6.63 4.26
CA CYS A 80 -0.63 5.49 4.27
C CYS A 80 -1.84 5.78 3.37
N ARG A 81 -2.13 4.90 2.43
CA ARG A 81 -3.31 5.02 1.58
C ARG A 81 -4.46 4.18 2.16
N ALA A 82 -5.51 4.83 2.65
CA ALA A 82 -6.61 4.16 3.35
C ALA A 82 -7.96 4.81 3.06
N GLN A 83 -9.05 4.12 3.41
CA GLN A 83 -10.43 4.62 3.23
C GLN A 83 -10.85 5.61 4.33
N SER A 84 -10.17 5.56 5.48
CA SER A 84 -10.40 6.42 6.65
C SER A 84 -9.17 6.34 7.57
N GLU A 85 -9.05 7.26 8.53
CA GLU A 85 -8.00 7.18 9.55
C GLU A 85 -8.07 5.87 10.35
N ASN A 86 -9.27 5.37 10.67
CA ASN A 86 -9.43 4.12 11.40
C ASN A 86 -8.93 2.94 10.58
N HIS A 87 -9.20 2.94 9.26
CA HIS A 87 -8.64 1.93 8.37
C HIS A 87 -7.12 2.02 8.31
N ALA A 88 -6.55 3.24 8.27
CA ALA A 88 -5.10 3.43 8.36
C ALA A 88 -4.54 2.85 9.67
N ARG A 89 -5.19 3.10 10.82
CA ARG A 89 -4.80 2.54 12.12
C ARG A 89 -4.86 1.00 12.14
N SER A 90 -5.87 0.38 11.53
CA SER A 90 -5.94 -1.07 11.40
C SER A 90 -4.79 -1.63 10.57
N LEU A 91 -4.45 -1.00 9.44
CA LEU A 91 -3.31 -1.40 8.61
C LEU A 91 -1.99 -1.28 9.37
N LEU A 92 -1.83 -0.24 10.21
CA LEU A 92 -0.65 -0.07 11.05
C LEU A 92 -0.55 -1.15 12.12
N ALA A 93 -1.66 -1.60 12.69
CA ALA A 93 -1.67 -2.64 13.72
C ALA A 93 -1.14 -4.00 13.23
N GLU A 94 -1.18 -4.23 11.92
CA GLU A 94 -0.67 -5.45 11.27
C GLU A 94 0.84 -5.37 10.92
N ASP A 95 1.47 -4.20 11.04
CA ASP A 95 2.91 -4.05 10.73
C ASP A 95 3.77 -4.82 11.74
N ILE A 96 4.91 -5.33 11.27
CA ILE A 96 5.88 -6.04 12.11
C ILE A 96 6.33 -5.22 13.32
N TYR A 97 6.44 -3.89 13.20
CA TYR A 97 6.78 -3.05 14.35
C TYR A 97 5.64 -2.96 15.37
N SER A 98 4.39 -3.06 14.93
CA SER A 98 3.24 -3.12 15.84
C SER A 98 3.14 -4.47 16.52
N THR A 99 3.24 -5.57 15.75
CA THR A 99 3.13 -6.94 16.29
C THR A 99 4.29 -7.27 17.24
N GLU A 100 5.47 -6.74 16.97
CA GLU A 100 6.63 -6.88 17.84
C GLU A 100 6.65 -5.86 19.00
N GLY A 101 5.66 -4.98 19.10
CA GLY A 101 5.53 -4.04 20.21
C GLY A 101 6.55 -2.90 20.20
N VAL A 102 7.10 -2.56 19.03
CA VAL A 102 8.00 -1.42 18.83
C VAL A 102 7.22 -0.12 18.71
N TRP A 103 6.16 -0.07 17.89
CA TRP A 103 5.37 1.14 17.69
C TRP A 103 4.37 1.39 18.83
N ASP A 104 4.22 2.68 19.19
CA ASP A 104 3.21 3.15 20.13
C ASP A 104 1.95 3.62 19.38
N LEU A 105 1.05 2.69 19.11
CA LEU A 105 -0.19 2.95 18.36
C LEU A 105 -1.14 3.93 19.07
N GLU A 106 -1.02 4.08 20.39
CA GLU A 106 -1.82 5.04 21.17
C GLU A 106 -1.41 6.49 20.89
N LYS A 107 -0.16 6.71 20.44
CA LYS A 107 0.39 8.02 20.12
C LYS A 107 0.49 8.31 18.62
N VAL A 108 -0.15 7.50 17.78
CA VAL A 108 -0.14 7.68 16.33
C VAL A 108 -0.97 8.90 15.92
N VAL A 109 -0.35 9.75 15.11
CA VAL A 109 -1.01 10.87 14.44
C VAL A 109 -1.14 10.52 12.96
N ALA A 110 -2.38 10.52 12.46
CA ALA A 110 -2.69 10.43 11.03
C ALA A 110 -3.35 11.74 10.61
N ALA A 111 -2.76 12.45 9.65
CA ALA A 111 -3.28 13.69 9.10
C ALA A 111 -3.54 13.53 7.60
N CYS A 112 -4.66 14.07 7.11
CA CYS A 112 -5.06 14.10 5.70
C CYS A 112 -4.90 15.51 5.12
#